data_AF-A0A537AXP1-F1
#
_entry.id   AF-A0A537AXP1-F1
#
_cell.length_a   1.000
_cell.length_b   1.000
_cell.length_c   1.000
_cell.angle_alpha   90.00
_cell.angle_beta   90.00
_cell.angle_gamma   90.00
#
_symmetry.space_group_name_H-M   'P 1'
#
loop_
_entity.id
_entity.type
_entity.pdbx_description
1 polymer ?
#
loop_
_entity_poly.entity_id
_entity_poly.type
_entity_poly.pdbx_seq_one_letter_code
_entity_poly.pdbx_strand_id
1 'polypeptide(L)'
;MRQAYIGLGANQGDLVATLNAAVHSLGSLEQSQFVAASPFYLSAPIEANGPDYLNAVVRIDTDLEPYGLLLHLLEIEMVFGRKRGGGPDARRNAPRSIDLDLLMVGDLIIRSAPLVLPHPRMHERAFVLRPLLDIAPDLTVPGHGPASQLLSRVSDQVVAPFRPKDVAEQPADPDASQGED
;
A
#
# COMPACT_ATOMS: atom_id res chain seq x y z
N MET A 1 -21.32 8.29 4.16
CA MET A 1 -19.94 7.81 3.94
C MET A 1 -19.48 6.93 5.08
N ARG A 2 -18.86 5.80 4.74
CA ARG A 2 -18.19 4.86 5.63
C ARG A 2 -16.69 5.11 5.59
N GLN A 3 -16.00 4.99 6.72
CA GLN A 3 -14.54 5.05 6.75
C GLN A 3 -13.96 3.80 6.09
N ALA A 4 -13.01 3.94 5.18
CA ALA A 4 -12.27 2.84 4.60
C ALA A 4 -10.77 3.04 4.77
N TYR A 5 -10.07 1.96 5.08
CA TYR A 5 -8.62 1.93 5.25
C TYR A 5 -8.01 1.04 4.18
N ILE A 6 -7.03 1.55 3.45
CA ILE A 6 -6.38 0.89 2.33
C ILE A 6 -4.88 0.81 2.64
N GLY A 7 -4.31 -0.39 2.59
CA GLY A 7 -2.88 -0.62 2.66
C GLY A 7 -2.24 -0.44 1.28
N LEU A 8 -1.09 0.21 1.23
CA LEU A 8 -0.31 0.41 0.02
C LEU A 8 1.05 -0.27 0.21
N GLY A 9 1.54 -1.01 -0.78
CA GLY A 9 2.87 -1.59 -0.79
C GLY A 9 3.52 -1.55 -2.17
N ALA A 10 4.77 -1.12 -2.27
CA ALA A 10 5.56 -1.23 -3.50
C ALA A 10 7.02 -1.60 -3.19
N ASN A 11 7.65 -2.36 -4.09
CA ASN A 11 9.03 -2.82 -3.91
C ASN A 11 9.88 -2.79 -5.20
N GLN A 12 9.38 -2.23 -6.31
CA GLN A 12 10.16 -2.06 -7.53
C GLN A 12 9.96 -0.68 -8.17
N GLY A 13 10.97 -0.23 -8.91
CA GLY A 13 10.95 1.06 -9.60
C GLY A 13 11.07 2.25 -8.65
N ASP A 14 10.50 3.39 -9.02
CA ASP A 14 10.47 4.57 -8.17
C ASP A 14 9.35 4.42 -7.12
N LEU A 15 9.71 3.88 -5.95
CA LEU A 15 8.76 3.54 -4.88
C LEU A 15 8.00 4.77 -4.37
N VAL A 16 8.71 5.88 -4.18
CA VAL A 16 8.14 7.12 -3.63
C VAL A 16 7.16 7.73 -4.63
N ALA A 17 7.53 7.83 -5.91
CA ALA A 17 6.63 8.31 -6.94
C ALA A 17 5.40 7.40 -7.09
N THR A 18 5.61 6.08 -7.01
CA THR A 18 4.54 5.07 -7.10
C THR A 18 3.52 5.24 -5.98
N LEU A 19 3.95 5.26 -4.72
CA LEU A 19 3.04 5.43 -3.57
C LEU A 19 2.34 6.78 -3.61
N ASN A 20 3.05 7.87 -3.93
CA ASN A 20 2.44 9.20 -4.02
C ASN A 20 1.35 9.26 -5.11
N ALA A 21 1.62 8.68 -6.28
CA ALA A 21 0.64 8.62 -7.35
C ALA A 21 -0.58 7.76 -6.95
N ALA A 22 -0.39 6.65 -6.23
CA ALA A 22 -1.49 5.84 -5.74
C ALA A 22 -2.34 6.57 -4.70
N VAL A 23 -1.72 7.29 -3.76
CA VAL A 23 -2.42 8.17 -2.81
C VAL A 23 -3.26 9.21 -3.57
N HIS A 24 -2.70 9.81 -4.62
CA HIS A 24 -3.43 10.77 -5.45
C HIS A 24 -4.62 10.14 -6.19
N SER A 25 -4.45 8.94 -6.76
CA SER A 25 -5.53 8.19 -7.41
C SER A 25 -6.66 7.85 -6.42
N LEU A 26 -6.33 7.38 -5.22
CA LEU A 26 -7.32 7.13 -4.16
C LEU A 26 -8.06 8.39 -3.74
N GLY A 27 -7.36 9.53 -3.68
CA GLY A 27 -7.96 10.82 -3.35
C GLY A 27 -8.87 11.41 -4.43
N SER A 28 -8.82 10.84 -5.64
CA SER A 28 -9.62 11.27 -6.79
C SER A 28 -10.74 10.28 -7.12
N LEU A 29 -10.97 9.26 -6.29
CA LEU A 29 -12.08 8.33 -6.46
C LEU A 29 -13.42 9.06 -6.32
N GLU A 30 -14.32 8.81 -7.27
CA GLU A 30 -15.70 9.28 -7.18
C GLU A 30 -16.39 8.68 -5.95
N GLN A 31 -17.38 9.41 -5.42
CA GLN A 31 -18.13 9.03 -4.22
C GLN A 31 -17.26 8.79 -2.97
N SER A 32 -16.04 9.33 -2.98
CA SER A 32 -15.06 9.17 -1.91
C SER A 32 -14.42 10.51 -1.58
N GLN A 33 -13.96 10.65 -0.35
CA GLN A 33 -13.25 11.81 0.17
C GLN A 33 -11.96 11.34 0.82
N PHE A 34 -10.84 11.89 0.39
CA PHE A 34 -9.57 11.69 1.05
C PHE A 34 -9.61 12.27 2.47
N VAL A 35 -9.13 11.49 3.45
CA VAL A 35 -9.05 11.96 4.84
C VAL A 35 -7.61 12.09 5.31
N ALA A 36 -6.81 11.03 5.16
CA ALA A 36 -5.43 11.02 5.63
C ALA A 36 -4.59 9.95 4.90
N ALA A 37 -3.28 10.16 4.88
CA ALA A 37 -2.29 9.16 4.52
C ALA A 37 -1.22 9.10 5.61
N SER A 38 -0.75 7.91 5.95
CA SER A 38 0.35 7.73 6.90
C SER A 38 1.68 8.19 6.30
N PRO A 39 2.72 8.39 7.12
CA PRO A 39 4.10 8.34 6.65
C PRO A 39 4.40 7.03 5.92
N PHE A 40 5.47 7.02 5.13
CA PHE A 40 5.97 5.81 4.50
C PHE A 40 6.87 5.02 5.45
N TYR A 41 6.84 3.70 5.31
CA TYR A 41 7.60 2.78 6.14
C TYR A 41 8.30 1.72 5.29
N LEU A 42 9.55 1.43 5.61
CA LEU A 42 10.32 0.32 5.06
C LEU A 42 10.09 -0.95 5.88
N SER A 43 9.90 -2.07 5.19
CA SER A 43 9.91 -3.39 5.80
C SER A 43 10.49 -4.43 4.85
N ALA A 44 11.15 -5.44 5.41
CA ALA A 44 11.50 -6.64 4.66
C ALA A 44 10.22 -7.34 4.14
N PRO A 45 10.28 -8.07 3.01
CA PRO A 45 9.18 -8.90 2.55
C PRO A 45 8.82 -9.96 3.60
N ILE A 46 7.53 -10.10 3.90
CA ILE A 46 7.01 -11.21 4.71
C ILE A 46 6.68 -12.36 3.76
N GLU A 47 7.24 -13.55 4.03
CA GLU A 47 6.98 -14.80 3.25
C GLU A 47 7.38 -14.74 1.77
N ALA A 48 8.16 -13.74 1.37
CA ALA A 48 8.71 -13.61 0.03
C ALA A 48 10.20 -13.28 0.08
N ASN A 49 10.89 -13.54 -1.03
CA ASN A 49 12.26 -13.08 -1.25
C ASN A 49 12.22 -11.83 -2.14
N GLY A 50 13.09 -10.86 -1.89
CA GLY A 50 13.17 -9.67 -2.73
C GLY A 50 13.66 -8.43 -1.98
N PRO A 51 13.64 -7.27 -2.65
CA PRO A 51 13.93 -6.00 -2.01
C PRO A 51 12.85 -5.64 -0.98
N ASP A 52 13.23 -4.74 -0.07
CA ASP A 52 12.31 -4.17 0.92
C ASP A 52 11.12 -3.47 0.24
N TYR A 53 10.00 -3.48 0.95
CA TYR A 53 8.78 -2.77 0.58
C TYR A 53 8.75 -1.39 1.21
N LEU A 54 8.27 -0.42 0.44
CA LEU A 54 7.75 0.83 0.97
C LEU A 54 6.25 0.68 1.15
N ASN A 55 5.79 0.89 2.39
CA ASN A 55 4.40 0.68 2.81
C ASN A 55 3.77 1.96 3.36
N ALA A 56 2.46 2.09 3.19
CA ALA A 56 1.66 3.15 3.78
C ALA A 56 0.21 2.69 4.00
N VAL A 57 -0.56 3.49 4.75
CA VAL A 57 -2.01 3.33 4.86
C VAL A 57 -2.70 4.64 4.51
N VAL A 58 -3.75 4.55 3.72
CA VAL A 58 -4.65 5.67 3.39
C VAL A 58 -5.99 5.45 4.04
N ARG A 59 -6.55 6.51 4.59
CA ARG A 59 -7.94 6.60 5.02
C ARG A 59 -8.73 7.47 4.05
N ILE A 60 -9.85 6.94 3.59
CA ILE A 60 -10.89 7.68 2.86
C ILE A 60 -12.23 7.52 3.57
N ASP A 61 -13.14 8.45 3.36
CA ASP A 61 -14.55 8.29 3.68
C ASP A 61 -15.30 8.09 2.33
N THR A 62 -16.08 7.02 2.19
CA THR A 62 -16.66 6.63 0.89
C THR A 62 -18.12 6.18 0.99
N ASP A 63 -18.91 6.49 -0.04
CA ASP A 63 -20.26 5.94 -0.24
C ASP A 63 -20.27 4.73 -1.19
N LEU A 64 -19.12 4.35 -1.76
CA LEU A 64 -18.99 3.12 -2.54
C LEU A 64 -19.34 1.90 -1.69
N GLU A 65 -19.96 0.90 -2.33
CA GLU A 65 -20.07 -0.43 -1.72
C GLU A 65 -18.68 -1.09 -1.61
N PRO A 66 -18.41 -1.90 -0.56
CA PRO A 66 -17.08 -2.46 -0.33
C PRO A 66 -16.51 -3.22 -1.52
N TYR A 67 -17.36 -3.96 -2.24
CA TYR A 67 -16.96 -4.66 -3.45
C TYR A 67 -16.64 -3.70 -4.61
N GLY A 68 -17.40 -2.60 -4.75
CA GLY A 68 -17.09 -1.56 -5.73
C GLY A 68 -15.76 -0.85 -5.44
N LEU A 69 -15.49 -0.57 -4.16
CA LEU A 69 -14.18 -0.06 -3.75
C LEU A 69 -13.05 -1.04 -4.08
N LEU A 70 -13.22 -2.34 -3.78
CA LEU A 70 -12.24 -3.37 -4.14
C LEU A 70 -11.95 -3.36 -5.66
N LEU A 71 -12.96 -3.27 -6.51
CA LEU A 71 -12.77 -3.21 -7.96
C LEU A 71 -11.95 -1.99 -8.39
N HIS A 72 -12.19 -0.82 -7.79
CA HIS A 72 -11.37 0.36 -8.05
C HIS A 72 -9.91 0.20 -7.61
N LEU A 73 -9.64 -0.48 -6.49
CA LEU A 73 -8.27 -0.77 -6.08
C LEU A 73 -7.56 -1.66 -7.11
N LEU A 74 -8.21 -2.74 -7.54
CA LEU A 74 -7.69 -3.63 -8.59
C LEU A 74 -7.45 -2.87 -9.91
N GLU A 75 -8.32 -1.93 -10.27
CA GLU A 75 -8.15 -1.07 -11.45
C GLU A 75 -6.90 -0.18 -11.33
N ILE A 76 -6.68 0.43 -10.16
CA ILE A 76 -5.49 1.24 -9.89
C ILE A 76 -4.25 0.35 -10.02
N GLU A 77 -4.20 -0.80 -9.32
CA GLU A 77 -3.08 -1.75 -9.44
C GLU A 77 -2.78 -2.13 -10.88
N MET A 78 -3.81 -2.44 -11.67
CA MET A 78 -3.65 -2.76 -13.09
C MET A 78 -3.06 -1.60 -13.88
N VAL A 79 -3.47 -0.35 -13.63
CA VAL A 79 -2.94 0.83 -14.32
C VAL A 79 -1.46 1.03 -13.98
N PHE A 80 -1.06 0.83 -12.72
CA PHE A 80 0.31 0.96 -12.27
C PHE A 80 1.19 -0.22 -12.70
N GLY A 81 0.63 -1.44 -12.76
CA GLY A 81 1.32 -2.65 -13.21
C GLY A 81 1.44 -2.77 -14.74
N ARG A 82 0.67 -1.98 -15.51
CA ARG A 82 0.78 -1.97 -16.98
C ARG A 82 2.10 -1.36 -17.41
N LYS A 83 2.95 -2.21 -18.00
CA LYS A 83 4.02 -1.77 -18.91
C LYS A 83 3.37 -0.96 -20.04
N ARG A 84 3.45 0.37 -20.02
CA ARG A 84 3.21 1.14 -21.24
C ARG A 84 4.24 0.67 -22.27
N GLY A 85 3.74 0.21 -23.42
CA GLY A 85 4.45 -0.69 -24.32
C GLY A 85 5.75 -0.13 -24.92
N GLY A 86 6.68 -1.06 -25.19
CA GLY A 86 7.44 -1.19 -26.45
C GLY A 86 8.36 -0.08 -26.94
N GLY A 87 8.40 1.10 -26.32
CA GLY A 87 9.28 2.19 -26.71
C GLY A 87 10.66 2.15 -26.02
N PRO A 88 11.68 2.81 -26.58
CA PRO A 88 12.98 2.99 -25.92
C PRO A 88 12.85 3.69 -24.55
N ASP A 89 11.88 4.60 -24.40
CA ASP A 89 11.72 5.43 -23.21
C ASP A 89 10.70 4.89 -22.18
N ALA A 90 9.79 3.99 -22.59
CA ALA A 90 8.73 3.48 -21.71
C ALA A 90 9.23 2.51 -20.61
N ARG A 91 10.49 2.06 -20.73
CA ARG A 91 11.13 1.14 -19.77
C ARG A 91 11.75 1.82 -18.55
N ARG A 92 11.98 3.14 -18.57
CA ARG A 92 12.77 3.80 -17.51
C ARG A 92 11.95 4.30 -16.33
N ASN A 93 10.69 4.71 -16.51
CA ASN A 93 9.94 5.44 -15.47
C ASN A 93 8.52 4.90 -15.19
N ALA A 94 8.16 3.69 -15.64
CA ALA A 94 6.87 3.12 -15.27
C ALA A 94 6.93 2.61 -13.81
N PRO A 95 5.96 2.97 -12.95
CA PRO A 95 5.78 2.34 -11.64
C PRO A 95 5.84 0.84 -11.81
N ARG A 96 6.72 0.16 -11.07
CA ARG A 96 6.83 -1.29 -11.17
C ARG A 96 6.14 -1.87 -9.94
N SER A 97 4.89 -2.29 -10.14
CA SER A 97 4.09 -3.03 -9.16
C SER A 97 3.73 -2.25 -7.88
N ILE A 98 2.43 -2.05 -7.67
CA ILE A 98 1.86 -1.66 -6.38
C ILE A 98 0.82 -2.70 -5.99
N ASP A 99 0.72 -2.94 -4.69
CA ASP A 99 -0.30 -3.76 -4.02
C ASP A 99 -1.19 -2.84 -3.18
N LEU A 100 -2.51 -2.95 -3.35
CA LEU A 100 -3.56 -2.17 -2.71
C LEU A 100 -4.53 -3.09 -1.98
N ASP A 101 -4.32 -3.24 -0.68
CA ASP A 101 -5.15 -4.09 0.17
C ASP A 101 -6.31 -3.28 0.77
N LEU A 102 -7.56 -3.67 0.52
CA LEU A 102 -8.70 -3.13 1.28
C LEU A 102 -8.71 -3.73 2.69
N LEU A 103 -8.26 -2.97 3.68
CA LEU A 103 -8.09 -3.44 5.06
C LEU A 103 -9.41 -3.52 5.81
N MET A 104 -10.24 -2.48 5.71
CA MET A 104 -11.47 -2.36 6.48
C MET A 104 -12.41 -1.32 5.86
N VAL A 105 -13.72 -1.51 6.05
CA VAL A 105 -14.76 -0.51 5.73
C VAL A 105 -15.74 -0.44 6.90
N GLY A 106 -15.69 0.65 7.67
CA GLY A 106 -16.44 0.81 8.92
C GLY A 106 -16.25 -0.41 9.83
N ASP A 107 -17.33 -0.87 10.43
CA ASP A 107 -17.34 -2.08 11.27
C ASP A 107 -17.76 -3.35 10.51
N LEU A 108 -17.69 -3.33 9.17
CA LEU A 108 -18.17 -4.44 8.35
C LEU A 108 -17.30 -5.70 8.52
N ILE A 109 -17.99 -6.83 8.68
CA ILE A 109 -17.38 -8.16 8.66
C ILE A 109 -17.91 -8.91 7.44
N ILE A 110 -17.03 -9.21 6.48
CA ILE A 110 -17.35 -9.99 5.29
C ILE A 110 -16.46 -11.23 5.30
N ARG A 111 -17.03 -12.42 5.16
CA ARG A 111 -16.31 -13.71 5.26
C ARG A 111 -16.37 -14.54 3.98
N SER A 112 -16.77 -13.94 2.87
CA SER A 112 -17.05 -14.63 1.61
C SER A 112 -16.19 -14.07 0.49
N ALA A 113 -15.53 -14.96 -0.25
CA ALA A 113 -14.80 -14.58 -1.46
C ALA A 113 -15.73 -13.84 -2.46
N PRO A 114 -15.18 -12.90 -3.24
CA PRO A 114 -13.76 -12.53 -3.33
C PRO A 114 -13.29 -11.50 -2.28
N LEU A 115 -14.16 -10.96 -1.43
CA LEU A 115 -13.81 -9.90 -0.47
C LEU A 115 -13.96 -10.38 0.98
N VAL A 116 -12.88 -10.36 1.76
CA VAL A 116 -12.91 -10.66 3.19
C VAL A 116 -12.54 -9.40 3.98
N LEU A 117 -13.41 -8.98 4.90
CA LEU A 117 -13.22 -7.82 5.77
C LEU A 117 -13.42 -8.18 7.25
N PRO A 118 -12.62 -7.61 8.17
CA PRO A 118 -11.36 -6.92 7.90
C PRO A 118 -10.37 -7.84 7.15
N HIS A 119 -9.38 -7.26 6.46
CA HIS A 119 -8.42 -8.03 5.66
C HIS A 119 -7.81 -9.13 6.53
N PRO A 120 -7.85 -10.41 6.10
CA PRO A 120 -7.69 -11.56 6.97
C PRO A 120 -6.35 -11.56 7.72
N ARG A 121 -5.32 -10.95 7.14
CA ARG A 121 -3.97 -10.90 7.70
C ARG A 121 -3.55 -9.54 8.24
N MET A 122 -4.42 -8.52 8.24
CA MET A 122 -4.02 -7.17 8.67
C MET A 122 -3.55 -7.14 10.13
N HIS A 123 -4.15 -7.97 10.97
CA HIS A 123 -3.86 -8.07 12.40
C HIS A 123 -2.53 -8.79 12.71
N GLU A 124 -1.89 -9.36 11.69
CA GLU A 124 -0.63 -10.12 11.79
C GLU A 124 0.55 -9.36 11.16
N ARG A 125 0.33 -8.14 10.65
CA ARG A 125 1.33 -7.41 9.84
C ARG A 125 1.65 -6.06 10.46
N ALA A 126 2.88 -5.92 11.00
CA ALA A 126 3.32 -4.66 11.60
C ALA A 126 3.39 -3.52 10.58
N PHE A 127 3.76 -3.80 9.32
CA PHE A 127 3.82 -2.80 8.25
C PHE A 127 2.44 -2.28 7.83
N VAL A 128 1.36 -2.92 8.29
CA VAL A 128 -0.02 -2.41 8.18
C VAL A 128 -0.40 -1.66 9.47
N LEU A 129 -0.24 -2.31 10.62
CA LEU A 129 -0.71 -1.78 11.91
C LEU A 129 0.01 -0.51 12.34
N ARG A 130 1.33 -0.41 12.08
CA ARG A 130 2.12 0.77 12.42
C ARG A 130 1.66 2.03 11.67
N PRO A 131 1.63 2.07 10.33
CA PRO A 131 1.10 3.23 9.60
C PRO A 131 -0.38 3.50 9.86
N LEU A 132 -1.18 2.45 10.08
CA LEU A 132 -2.60 2.60 10.44
C LEU A 132 -2.80 3.42 11.72
N LEU A 133 -2.00 3.13 12.75
CA LEU A 133 -2.08 3.82 14.05
C LEU A 133 -1.60 5.28 14.00
N ASP A 134 -0.77 5.66 13.02
CA ASP A 134 -0.38 7.06 12.84
C ASP A 134 -1.57 7.95 12.41
N ILE A 135 -2.55 7.39 11.71
CA ILE A 135 -3.72 8.13 11.20
C ILE A 135 -5.03 7.79 11.93
N ALA A 136 -5.03 6.71 12.71
CA ALA A 136 -6.19 6.25 13.49
C ALA A 136 -5.71 5.56 14.80
N PRO A 137 -5.21 6.33 15.78
CA PRO A 137 -4.55 5.80 16.99
C PRO A 137 -5.47 4.95 17.88
N ASP A 138 -6.77 5.26 17.88
CA ASP A 138 -7.77 4.58 18.72
C ASP A 138 -8.57 3.50 17.95
N LEU A 139 -8.11 3.11 16.76
CA LEU A 139 -8.84 2.19 15.89
C LEU A 139 -8.99 0.81 16.53
N THR A 140 -10.20 0.26 16.46
CA THR A 140 -10.50 -1.13 16.81
C THR A 140 -10.80 -1.91 15.55
N VAL A 141 -10.10 -3.02 15.34
CA VAL A 141 -10.33 -3.93 14.21
C VAL A 141 -11.48 -4.89 14.57
N PRO A 142 -12.60 -4.88 13.83
CA PRO A 142 -13.74 -5.77 14.08
C PRO A 142 -13.31 -7.23 14.20
N GLY A 143 -13.69 -7.87 15.32
CA GLY A 143 -13.34 -9.27 15.60
C GLY A 143 -11.91 -9.52 16.09
N HIS A 144 -11.02 -8.52 16.11
CA HIS A 144 -9.62 -8.67 16.57
C HIS A 144 -9.27 -7.78 17.77
N GLY A 145 -9.94 -6.64 17.95
CA GLY A 145 -9.72 -5.71 19.08
C GLY A 145 -8.88 -4.48 18.72
N PRO A 146 -8.37 -3.72 19.72
CA PRO A 146 -7.64 -2.48 19.48
C PRO A 146 -6.38 -2.69 18.65
N ALA A 147 -6.18 -1.89 17.60
CA ALA A 147 -5.04 -2.01 16.70
C ALA A 147 -3.69 -1.84 17.44
N SER A 148 -3.64 -1.04 18.49
CA SER A 148 -2.47 -0.87 19.36
C SER A 148 -2.06 -2.16 20.07
N GLN A 149 -3.03 -2.98 20.50
CA GLN A 149 -2.77 -4.29 21.09
C GLN A 149 -2.40 -5.35 20.04
N LEU A 150 -2.86 -5.18 18.80
CA LEU A 150 -2.45 -6.06 17.70
C LEU A 150 -0.99 -5.76 17.32
N LEU A 151 -0.60 -4.50 17.25
CA LEU A 151 0.78 -4.10 16.93
C LEU A 151 1.77 -4.67 17.95
N SER A 152 1.42 -4.70 19.25
CA SER A 152 2.31 -5.26 20.26
C SER A 152 2.53 -6.78 20.14
N ARG A 153 1.63 -7.50 19.44
CA ARG A 153 1.77 -8.96 19.20
C ARG A 153 2.73 -9.29 18.05
N VAL A 154 3.05 -8.30 17.21
CA VAL A 154 3.93 -8.44 16.04
C VAL A 154 5.15 -7.52 16.16
N SER A 155 5.57 -7.23 17.40
CA SER A 155 6.67 -6.31 17.70
C SER A 155 8.04 -6.82 17.24
N ASP A 156 8.14 -8.09 16.90
CA ASP A 156 9.32 -8.73 16.30
C ASP A 156 9.50 -8.38 14.82
N GLN A 157 8.44 -7.93 14.14
CA GLN A 157 8.50 -7.48 12.75
C GLN A 157 9.06 -6.05 12.68
N VAL A 158 10.22 -5.92 12.05
CA VAL A 158 10.90 -4.63 11.89
C VAL A 158 10.20 -3.77 10.83
N VAL A 159 9.77 -2.59 11.23
CA VAL A 159 9.16 -1.57 10.36
C VAL A 159 9.81 -0.22 10.66
N ALA A 160 10.58 0.30 9.70
CA ALA A 160 11.37 1.51 9.88
C ALA A 160 10.69 2.70 9.19
N PRO A 161 10.57 3.88 9.84
CA PRO A 161 10.10 5.08 9.15
C PRO A 161 11.01 5.41 7.96
N PHE A 162 10.44 5.59 6.77
CA PHE A 162 11.18 6.01 5.60
C PHE A 162 11.50 7.50 5.68
N ARG A 163 12.75 7.88 5.41
CA ARG A 163 13.19 9.26 5.33
C ARG A 163 13.66 9.57 3.91
N PRO A 164 13.32 10.73 3.32
CA PRO A 164 13.73 11.05 1.94
C PRO A 164 15.24 11.01 1.65
N LYS A 165 16.08 11.08 2.70
CA LYS A 165 17.55 10.89 2.56
C LYS A 165 17.95 9.45 2.20
N ASP A 166 17.08 8.48 2.42
CA ASP A 166 17.30 7.06 2.16
C ASP A 166 17.30 6.73 0.64
N VAL A 167 16.86 7.67 -0.21
CA VAL A 167 16.84 7.52 -1.68
C VAL A 167 18.23 7.73 -2.32
N ALA A 168 19.16 8.38 -1.62
CA ALA A 168 20.41 8.84 -2.21
C ALA A 168 21.50 7.76 -2.38
N GLU A 169 21.28 6.51 -1.93
CA GLU A 169 22.32 5.47 -1.87
C GLU A 169 21.98 4.14 -2.57
N GLN A 170 20.96 4.08 -3.44
CA GLN A 170 20.84 2.92 -4.33
C GLN A 170 21.75 3.12 -5.56
N PRO A 171 22.79 2.28 -5.77
CA PRO A 171 23.61 2.39 -6.95
C PRO A 171 22.75 2.12 -8.18
N ALA A 172 22.83 3.05 -9.14
CA ALA A 172 22.30 2.81 -10.48
C ALA A 172 22.94 1.53 -11.04
N ASP A 173 22.10 0.66 -11.58
CA ASP A 173 22.48 -0.59 -12.24
C ASP A 173 23.64 -0.34 -13.25
N PRO A 174 24.83 -0.96 -13.05
CA PRO A 174 26.02 -0.68 -13.86
C PRO A 174 25.94 -1.25 -15.29
N ASP A 175 24.92 -2.04 -15.65
CA ASP A 175 24.89 -2.76 -16.93
C ASP A 175 24.25 -1.99 -18.11
N ALA A 176 24.37 -0.66 -18.11
CA ALA A 176 23.91 0.20 -19.21
C ALA A 176 25.08 0.71 -20.08
N SER A 177 26.05 -0.16 -20.39
CA SER A 177 27.02 0.13 -21.46
C SER A 177 27.65 -1.15 -21.99
N GLN A 178 27.10 -1.67 -23.09
CA GLN A 178 27.88 -2.09 -24.26
C GLN A 178 26.95 -2.59 -25.37
N GLY A 179 27.09 -2.01 -26.56
CA GLY A 179 26.39 -2.44 -27.76
C GLY A 179 26.27 -1.35 -28.83
N GLU A 180 27.35 -0.59 -29.08
CA GLU A 180 27.58 0.04 -30.38
C GLU A 180 28.58 -0.85 -31.13
N ASP A 181 28.13 -1.44 -32.24
CA ASP A 181 28.86 -1.57 -33.51
C ASP A 181 27.89 -2.10 -34.60
#